data_AF-A0A382GWX1-F1
#
_entry.id   AF-A0A382GWX1-F1
#
_cell.length_a   1.000
_cell.length_b   1.000
_cell.length_c   1.000
_cell.angle_alpha   90.00
_cell.angle_beta   90.00
_cell.angle_gamma   90.00
#
_symmetry.space_group_name_H-M   'P 1'
#
loop_
_entity.id
_entity.type
_entity.pdbx_description
1 polymer ?
#
loop_
_entity_poly.entity_id
_entity_poly.type
_entity_poly.pdbx_seq_one_letter_code
_entity_poly.pdbx_strand_id
1 'polypeptide(L)'
;MNVNTVLLAISLIAIFGFISEVLFRRTNIPDVLFLIIFGFLLGPNGFGYTSPEALANIAPVCTTFTLLILIFDGAFNINLSSLIREFSSSLKLTIYNFVISTVVVGGVFYYIHRFHLDGTTMMASMIIGFSLAGVSSSFVIPILSQIRVGGKLF
;
A
#
# COMPACT_ATOMS: atom_id res chain seq x y z
N MET A 1 27.48 5.62 7.52
CA MET A 1 26.75 6.91 7.46
C MET A 1 27.04 7.70 8.73
N ASN A 2 27.23 9.01 8.64
CA ASN A 2 27.37 9.86 9.82
C ASN A 2 25.99 9.98 10.50
N VAL A 3 25.95 9.96 11.84
CA VAL A 3 24.70 10.01 12.63
C VAL A 3 23.87 11.25 12.24
N ASN A 4 24.52 12.38 11.99
CA ASN A 4 23.87 13.62 11.59
C ASN A 4 23.12 13.48 10.25
N THR A 5 23.68 12.74 9.29
CA THR A 5 23.05 12.50 7.99
C THR A 5 21.82 11.60 8.12
N VAL A 6 21.89 10.59 9.00
CA VAL A 6 20.75 9.71 9.28
C VAL A 6 19.62 10.49 9.94
N LEU A 7 19.92 11.30 10.96
CA LEU A 7 18.94 12.15 11.63
C LEU A 7 18.30 13.13 10.66
N LEU A 8 19.09 13.80 9.82
CA LEU A 8 18.58 14.71 8.79
C LEU A 8 17.65 13.99 7.81
N ALA A 9 18.01 12.78 7.36
CA ALA A 9 17.18 11.98 6.47
C ALA A 9 15.83 11.61 7.12
N ILE A 10 15.85 11.14 8.37
CA ILE A 10 14.63 10.82 9.14
C ILE A 10 13.75 12.06 9.30
N SER A 11 14.34 13.21 9.67
CA SER A 11 13.61 14.47 9.82
C SER A 11 12.97 14.92 8.51
N LEU A 12 13.69 14.82 7.38
CA LEU A 12 13.12 15.14 6.07
C LEU A 12 11.96 14.21 5.72
N ILE A 13 12.13 12.89 5.88
CA ILE A 13 11.07 11.90 5.61
C ILE A 13 9.82 12.22 6.45
N ALA A 14 9.99 12.54 7.74
CA ALA A 14 8.89 12.91 8.62
C ALA A 14 8.18 14.20 8.18
N ILE A 15 8.93 15.24 7.81
CA ILE A 15 8.38 16.51 7.31
C ILE A 15 7.59 16.27 6.01
N PHE A 16 8.15 15.51 5.06
CA PHE A 16 7.47 15.19 3.81
C PHE A 16 6.23 14.32 4.02
N GLY A 17 6.28 13.36 4.95
CA GLY A 17 5.11 12.60 5.37
C GLY A 17 3.99 13.51 5.88
N PHE A 18 4.31 14.45 6.76
CA PHE A 18 3.35 15.41 7.27
C PHE A 18 2.79 16.33 6.18
N ILE A 19 3.63 16.88 5.30
CA ILE A 19 3.20 17.72 4.17
C ILE A 19 2.27 16.93 3.25
N SER A 20 2.60 15.68 2.95
CA SER A 20 1.79 14.80 2.12
C SER A 20 0.41 14.57 2.72
N GLU A 21 0.33 14.30 4.03
CA GLU A 21 -0.93 14.12 4.76
C GLU A 21 -1.78 15.41 4.75
N VAL A 22 -1.17 16.57 4.93
CA VAL A 22 -1.87 17.87 4.82
C VAL A 22 -2.43 18.06 3.41
N LEU A 23 -1.67 17.67 2.39
CA LEU A 23 -2.09 17.78 0.99
C LEU A 23 -3.20 16.79 0.66
N PHE A 24 -3.14 15.57 1.19
CA PHE A 24 -4.21 14.57 1.09
C PHE A 24 -5.52 15.13 1.65
N ARG A 25 -5.49 15.71 2.85
CA ARG A 25 -6.69 16.29 3.48
C ARG A 25 -7.32 17.43 2.68
N ARG A 26 -6.52 18.20 1.93
CA ARG A 26 -7.02 19.30 1.09
C ARG A 26 -7.47 18.87 -0.29
N THR A 27 -6.80 17.90 -0.90
CA THR A 27 -7.02 17.51 -2.31
C THR A 27 -7.82 16.22 -2.47
N ASN A 28 -7.99 15.44 -1.40
CA ASN A 28 -8.49 14.06 -1.39
C ASN A 28 -7.63 13.07 -2.24
N ILE A 29 -6.41 13.45 -2.61
CA ILE A 29 -5.46 12.59 -3.33
C ILE A 29 -4.59 11.85 -2.30
N PRO A 30 -4.57 10.50 -2.29
CA PRO A 30 -3.83 9.73 -1.29
C PRO A 30 -2.38 10.18 -1.12
N ASP A 31 -1.98 10.35 0.14
CA ASP A 31 -0.65 10.75 0.59
C ASP A 31 0.47 9.85 0.01
N VAL A 32 0.19 8.55 -0.13
CA VAL A 32 1.09 7.56 -0.74
C VAL A 32 1.55 7.97 -2.15
N LEU A 33 0.68 8.59 -2.96
CA LEU A 33 1.04 9.01 -4.32
C LEU A 33 2.11 10.11 -4.30
N PHE A 34 1.97 11.10 -3.42
CA PHE A 34 2.98 12.15 -3.27
C PHE A 34 4.30 11.58 -2.73
N LEU A 35 4.24 10.62 -1.81
CA LEU A 35 5.43 9.94 -1.28
C LEU A 35 6.16 9.12 -2.37
N ILE A 36 5.43 8.42 -3.24
CA ILE A 36 6.01 7.68 -4.38
C ILE A 36 6.69 8.66 -5.34
N ILE A 37 6.02 9.75 -5.72
CA ILE A 37 6.59 10.77 -6.62
C ILE A 37 7.85 11.37 -6.00
N PHE A 38 7.81 11.72 -4.72
CA PHE A 38 8.96 12.27 -4.01
C PHE A 38 10.14 11.28 -3.97
N GLY A 39 9.89 10.02 -3.64
CA GLY A 39 10.91 8.96 -3.64
C GLY A 39 11.51 8.75 -5.03
N PHE A 40 10.67 8.75 -6.07
CA PHE A 40 11.11 8.66 -7.47
C PHE A 40 12.02 9.82 -7.86
N LEU A 41 11.64 11.06 -7.50
CA LEU A 41 12.44 12.26 -7.76
C LEU A 41 13.78 12.24 -7.00
N LEU A 42 13.83 11.74 -5.77
CA LEU A 42 15.09 11.62 -5.02
C LEU A 42 16.01 10.51 -5.57
N GLY A 43 15.42 9.48 -6.18
CA GLY A 43 16.13 8.33 -6.73
C GLY A 43 16.98 8.64 -7.97
N PRO A 44 17.61 7.61 -8.55
CA PRO A 44 18.53 7.76 -9.68
C PRO A 44 17.87 8.31 -10.95
N ASN A 45 16.55 8.15 -11.09
CA ASN A 45 15.79 8.63 -12.25
C ASN A 45 15.38 10.12 -12.16
N GLY A 46 15.61 10.77 -11.01
CA GLY A 46 15.34 12.19 -10.81
C GLY A 46 16.62 12.98 -10.54
N PHE A 47 16.86 13.32 -9.28
CA PHE A 47 17.99 14.12 -8.83
C PHE A 47 19.22 13.27 -8.45
N GLY A 48 19.08 11.95 -8.29
CA GLY A 48 20.20 11.05 -8.00
C GLY A 48 20.79 11.19 -6.60
N TYR A 49 20.03 11.70 -5.64
CA TYR A 49 20.49 11.83 -4.24
C TYR A 49 20.58 10.50 -3.50
N THR A 50 19.82 9.49 -3.93
CA THR A 50 19.84 8.15 -3.36
C THR A 50 19.78 7.07 -4.43
N SER A 51 20.20 5.86 -4.09
CA SER A 51 20.12 4.67 -4.93
C SER A 51 19.46 3.52 -4.19
N PRO A 52 18.86 2.54 -4.90
CA PRO A 52 18.29 1.34 -4.27
C PRO A 52 19.29 0.59 -3.39
N GLU A 53 20.56 0.53 -3.80
CA GLU A 53 21.63 -0.15 -3.06
C GLU A 53 21.95 0.56 -1.74
N ALA A 54 21.89 1.89 -1.73
CA ALA A 54 22.09 2.69 -0.50
C ALA A 54 20.99 2.42 0.54
N LEU A 55 19.80 2.05 0.09
CA LEU A 55 18.65 1.75 0.95
C LEU A 55 18.50 0.25 1.27
N ALA A 56 19.21 -0.64 0.58
CA ALA A 56 19.02 -2.10 0.68
C ALA A 56 19.16 -2.65 2.11
N ASN A 57 20.00 -2.03 2.95
CA ASN A 57 20.19 -2.45 4.34
C ASN A 57 19.17 -1.84 5.32
N ILE A 58 18.66 -0.64 5.04
CA ILE A 58 17.77 0.12 5.93
C ILE A 58 16.30 -0.15 5.61
N ALA A 59 15.97 -0.28 4.33
CA ALA A 59 14.60 -0.50 3.85
C ALA A 59 13.93 -1.73 4.48
N PRO A 60 14.58 -2.90 4.63
CA PRO A 60 13.96 -4.04 5.28
C PRO A 60 13.62 -3.75 6.75
N VAL A 61 14.54 -3.13 7.49
CA VAL A 61 14.33 -2.79 8.91
C VAL A 61 13.16 -1.82 9.05
N CYS A 62 13.16 -0.73 8.30
CA CYS A 62 12.06 0.22 8.27
C CYS A 62 10.74 -0.45 7.89
N THR A 63 10.72 -1.26 6.84
CA THR A 63 9.51 -1.96 6.37
C THR A 63 8.98 -2.92 7.44
N THR A 64 9.84 -3.67 8.13
CA THR A 64 9.43 -4.56 9.22
C THR A 64 8.81 -3.78 10.38
N PHE A 65 9.46 -2.69 10.84
CA PHE A 65 8.90 -1.86 11.91
C PHE A 65 7.60 -1.19 11.48
N THR A 66 7.52 -0.66 10.25
CA THR A 66 6.29 -0.05 9.72
C THR A 66 5.16 -1.07 9.66
N LEU A 67 5.40 -2.28 9.12
CA LEU A 67 4.39 -3.34 9.07
C LEU A 67 3.96 -3.80 10.47
N LEU A 68 4.90 -3.92 11.40
CA LEU A 68 4.59 -4.25 12.79
C LEU A 68 3.68 -3.19 13.41
N ILE A 69 4.03 -1.91 13.28
CA ILE A 69 3.22 -0.80 13.80
C ILE A 69 1.84 -0.77 13.13
N LEU A 70 1.77 -0.95 11.81
CA LEU A 70 0.50 -0.98 11.06
C LEU A 70 -0.41 -2.13 11.51
N ILE A 71 0.14 -3.35 11.70
CA ILE A 71 -0.62 -4.50 12.18
C ILE A 71 -1.06 -4.28 13.63
N PHE A 72 -0.18 -3.72 14.47
CA PHE A 72 -0.50 -3.40 15.86
C PHE A 72 -1.62 -2.38 15.94
N ASP A 73 -1.51 -1.24 15.23
CA ASP A 73 -2.55 -0.22 15.18
C ASP A 73 -3.88 -0.78 14.67
N GLY A 74 -3.84 -1.61 13.61
CA GLY A 74 -5.01 -2.33 13.13
C GLY A 74 -5.62 -3.25 14.19
N ALA A 75 -4.81 -4.01 14.92
CA ALA A 75 -5.28 -4.95 15.93
C ALA A 75 -5.92 -4.25 17.14
N PHE A 76 -5.34 -3.13 17.62
CA PHE A 76 -5.85 -2.39 18.78
C PHE A 76 -7.11 -1.56 18.48
N ASN A 77 -7.28 -1.12 17.24
CA ASN A 77 -8.47 -0.36 16.84
C ASN A 77 -9.67 -1.23 16.40
N ILE A 78 -9.52 -2.55 16.33
CA ILE A 78 -10.61 -3.47 15.99
C ILE A 78 -11.59 -3.62 17.16
N ASN A 79 -12.87 -3.41 16.89
CA ASN A 79 -13.93 -3.84 17.82
C ASN A 79 -14.12 -5.36 17.71
N LEU A 80 -13.49 -6.10 18.63
CA LEU A 80 -13.50 -7.57 18.62
C LEU A 80 -14.91 -8.16 18.67
N SER A 81 -15.84 -7.51 19.40
CA SER A 81 -17.22 -8.00 19.50
C SER A 81 -17.97 -7.92 18.16
N SER A 82 -17.81 -6.81 17.44
CA SER A 82 -18.38 -6.64 16.10
C SER A 82 -17.71 -7.54 15.08
N LEU A 83 -16.38 -7.70 15.15
CA LEU A 83 -15.63 -8.59 14.27
C LEU A 83 -16.15 -10.02 14.36
N ILE A 84 -16.31 -10.56 15.57
CA ILE A 84 -16.78 -11.93 15.78
C ILE A 84 -18.23 -12.09 15.28
N ARG A 85 -19.10 -11.10 15.54
CA ARG A 85 -20.50 -11.13 15.10
C ARG A 85 -20.63 -11.17 13.58
N GLU A 86 -19.87 -10.35 12.87
CA GLU A 86 -19.94 -10.23 11.40
C GLU A 86 -18.93 -11.13 10.66
N PHE A 87 -18.13 -11.92 11.39
CA PHE A 87 -16.98 -12.65 10.86
C PHE A 87 -17.30 -13.48 9.62
N SER A 88 -18.38 -14.25 9.66
CA SER A 88 -18.76 -15.15 8.56
C SER A 88 -19.12 -14.39 7.28
N SER A 89 -19.78 -13.24 7.41
CA SER A 89 -20.15 -12.39 6.27
C SER A 89 -18.92 -11.72 5.68
N SER A 90 -18.11 -11.08 6.54
CA SER A 90 -16.88 -10.39 6.15
C SER A 90 -15.86 -11.35 5.53
N LEU A 91 -15.68 -12.53 6.11
CA LEU A 91 -14.71 -13.52 5.61
C LEU A 91 -15.09 -14.03 4.22
N LYS A 92 -16.38 -14.31 3.97
CA LYS A 92 -16.84 -14.68 2.62
C LYS A 92 -16.52 -13.57 1.62
N LEU A 93 -16.86 -12.32 1.96
CA LEU A 93 -16.67 -11.17 1.09
C LEU A 93 -15.19 -10.93 0.79
N THR A 94 -14.33 -11.05 1.81
CA THR A 94 -12.87 -10.97 1.67
C THR A 94 -12.32 -12.09 0.79
N ILE A 95 -12.73 -13.35 0.99
CA ILE A 95 -12.26 -14.47 0.15
C ILE A 95 -12.69 -14.26 -1.31
N TYR A 96 -13.94 -13.91 -1.56
CA TYR A 96 -14.41 -13.63 -2.92
C TYR A 96 -13.64 -12.49 -3.56
N ASN A 97 -13.50 -11.37 -2.85
CA ASN A 97 -12.75 -10.22 -3.34
C ASN A 97 -11.30 -10.60 -3.65
N PHE A 98 -10.63 -11.31 -2.75
CA PHE A 98 -9.24 -11.69 -2.88
C PHE A 98 -9.01 -12.65 -4.05
N VAL A 99 -9.81 -13.71 -4.15
CA VAL A 99 -9.68 -14.70 -5.22
C VAL A 99 -9.99 -14.08 -6.58
N ILE A 100 -11.08 -13.32 -6.70
CA ILE A 100 -11.45 -12.66 -7.95
C ILE A 100 -10.37 -11.65 -8.34
N SER A 101 -9.92 -10.80 -7.42
CA SER A 101 -8.89 -9.80 -7.71
C SER A 101 -7.57 -10.46 -8.11
N THR A 102 -7.14 -11.52 -7.42
CA THR A 102 -5.91 -12.25 -7.77
C THR A 102 -6.02 -12.85 -9.18
N VAL A 103 -7.12 -13.53 -9.49
CA VAL A 103 -7.33 -14.19 -10.79
C VAL A 103 -7.42 -13.16 -11.91
N VAL A 104 -8.16 -12.06 -11.70
CA VAL A 104 -8.33 -11.01 -12.71
C VAL A 104 -7.01 -10.27 -12.92
N VAL A 105 -6.38 -9.76 -11.87
CA VAL A 105 -5.13 -8.98 -11.99
C VAL A 105 -3.99 -9.86 -12.49
N GLY A 106 -3.78 -11.03 -11.89
CA GLY A 106 -2.73 -11.97 -12.30
C GLY A 106 -2.97 -12.54 -13.69
N GLY A 107 -4.21 -12.85 -14.05
CA GLY A 107 -4.59 -13.34 -15.37
C GLY A 107 -4.43 -12.30 -16.46
N VAL A 108 -4.85 -11.06 -16.22
CA VAL A 108 -4.63 -9.92 -17.14
C VAL A 108 -3.15 -9.66 -17.32
N PHE A 109 -2.36 -9.64 -16.23
CA PHE A 109 -0.92 -9.44 -16.30
C PHE A 109 -0.24 -10.55 -17.11
N TYR A 110 -0.60 -11.81 -16.86
CA TYR A 110 -0.10 -12.96 -17.62
C TYR A 110 -0.47 -12.86 -19.10
N TYR A 111 -1.72 -12.51 -19.42
CA TYR A 111 -2.17 -12.36 -20.80
C TYR A 111 -1.40 -11.27 -21.54
N ILE A 112 -1.30 -10.07 -20.96
CA ILE A 112 -0.57 -8.95 -21.56
C ILE A 112 0.90 -9.34 -21.77
N HIS A 113 1.56 -9.89 -20.76
CA HIS A 113 2.97 -10.24 -20.89
C HIS A 113 3.23 -11.46 -21.77
N ARG A 114 2.26 -12.36 -21.98
CA ARG A 114 2.45 -13.52 -22.86
C ARG A 114 2.24 -13.16 -24.33
N PHE A 115 1.34 -12.22 -24.62
CA PHE A 115 0.95 -11.88 -25.99
C PHE A 115 1.50 -10.54 -26.50
N HIS A 116 1.87 -9.61 -25.61
CA HIS A 116 2.29 -8.24 -25.98
C HIS A 116 3.67 -7.83 -25.45
N LEU A 117 4.24 -8.54 -24.47
CA LEU A 117 5.63 -8.36 -24.02
C LEU A 117 6.39 -9.68 -24.07
N ASP A 118 7.70 -9.68 -23.80
CA ASP A 118 8.68 -10.78 -23.97
C ASP A 118 8.42 -12.08 -23.16
N GLY A 119 7.17 -12.35 -22.75
CA GLY A 119 6.79 -13.51 -21.98
C GLY A 119 7.07 -13.33 -20.49
N THR A 120 6.09 -13.67 -19.65
CA THR A 120 6.31 -13.88 -18.21
C THR A 120 5.87 -15.26 -17.81
N THR A 121 6.39 -15.74 -16.69
CA THR A 121 5.91 -16.99 -16.08
C THR A 121 4.56 -16.77 -15.41
N MET A 122 3.74 -17.82 -15.39
CA MET A 122 2.48 -17.82 -14.66
C MET A 122 2.69 -17.53 -13.17
N MET A 123 3.78 -18.05 -12.59
CA MET A 123 4.15 -17.81 -11.19
C MET A 123 4.41 -16.32 -10.92
N ALA A 124 5.22 -15.64 -11.74
CA ALA A 124 5.49 -14.21 -11.56
C ALA A 124 4.20 -13.37 -11.67
N SER A 125 3.34 -13.70 -12.64
CA SER A 125 2.06 -13.00 -12.84
C SER A 125 1.10 -13.20 -11.66
N MET A 126 1.05 -14.42 -11.12
CA MET A 126 0.24 -14.71 -9.92
C MET A 126 0.79 -14.00 -8.68
N ILE A 127 2.11 -13.89 -8.50
CA ILE A 127 2.69 -13.10 -7.39
C ILE A 127 2.19 -11.66 -7.44
N ILE A 128 2.17 -11.02 -8.62
CA ILE A 128 1.61 -9.68 -8.80
C ILE A 128 0.11 -9.66 -8.44
N GLY A 129 -0.66 -10.65 -8.89
CA GLY A 129 -2.07 -10.80 -8.52
C GLY A 129 -2.27 -10.87 -7.01
N PHE A 130 -1.49 -11.70 -6.29
CA PHE A 130 -1.53 -11.82 -4.84
C PHE A 130 -1.12 -10.53 -4.12
N SER A 131 -0.09 -9.83 -4.61
CA SER A 131 0.37 -8.57 -4.02
C SER A 131 -0.66 -7.44 -4.15
N LEU A 132 -1.48 -7.46 -5.20
CA LEU A 132 -2.46 -6.41 -5.50
C LEU A 132 -3.91 -6.77 -5.13
N ALA A 133 -4.16 -7.97 -4.61
CA ALA A 133 -5.50 -8.39 -4.19
C ALA A 133 -5.97 -7.77 -2.86
N GLY A 134 -5.06 -7.13 -2.12
CA GLY A 134 -5.39 -6.43 -0.88
C GLY A 134 -6.08 -5.09 -1.13
N VAL A 135 -6.95 -4.69 -0.20
CA VAL A 135 -7.70 -3.43 -0.27
C VAL A 135 -7.15 -2.45 0.76
N SER A 136 -6.90 -1.20 0.36
CA SER A 136 -6.47 -0.13 1.28
C SER A 136 -7.68 0.62 1.83
N SER A 137 -7.84 0.60 3.16
CA SER A 137 -8.92 1.32 3.88
C SER A 137 -8.84 2.83 3.67
N SER A 138 -7.63 3.39 3.56
CA SER A 138 -7.40 4.81 3.30
C SER A 138 -8.00 5.29 1.97
N PHE A 139 -8.23 4.38 1.02
CA PHE A 139 -8.86 4.70 -0.27
C PHE A 139 -10.35 4.35 -0.28
N VAL A 140 -10.74 3.20 0.30
CA VAL A 140 -12.12 2.72 0.25
C VAL A 140 -13.05 3.53 1.15
N ILE A 141 -12.62 3.92 2.36
CA ILE A 141 -13.48 4.66 3.29
C ILE A 141 -13.91 6.03 2.71
N PRO A 142 -13.01 6.86 2.15
CA PRO A 142 -13.42 8.11 1.50
C PRO A 142 -14.37 7.93 0.31
N ILE A 143 -14.28 6.83 -0.42
CA ILE A 143 -15.20 6.54 -1.55
C ILE A 143 -16.56 6.09 -1.03
N LEU A 144 -16.58 5.20 -0.05
CA LEU A 144 -17.83 4.72 0.56
C LEU A 144 -18.63 5.86 1.21
N SER A 145 -17.96 6.86 1.79
CA SER A 145 -18.64 8.02 2.38
C SER A 145 -19.29 8.95 1.34
N GLN A 146 -18.87 8.87 0.08
CA GLN A 146 -19.45 9.64 -1.04
C GLN A 146 -20.64 8.93 -1.69
N ILE A 147 -20.83 7.64 -1.41
CA ILE A 147 -21.91 6.82 -1.98
C ILE A 147 -22.98 6.61 -0.90
N ARG A 148 -24.26 6.63 -1.27
CA ARG A 148 -25.35 6.28 -0.33
C ARG A 148 -25.37 4.76 -0.12
N VAL A 149 -24.57 4.31 0.83
CA VAL A 149 -24.49 2.89 1.17
C VAL A 149 -25.57 2.55 2.21
N GLY A 150 -26.32 1.46 2.00
CA GLY A 150 -27.32 0.99 2.95
C GLY A 150 -26.70 0.57 4.29
N GLY A 151 -27.39 0.84 5.40
CA GLY A 151 -26.84 0.82 6.78
C GLY A 151 -26.27 -0.50 7.34
N LYS A 152 -26.02 -1.51 6.53
CA LYS A 152 -25.31 -2.75 6.90
C LYS A 152 -23.81 -2.73 6.59
N LEU A 153 -23.31 -1.66 5.96
CA LEU A 153 -21.92 -1.56 5.47
C LEU A 153 -21.03 -0.63 6.33
N PHE A 154 -21.54 -0.18 7.48
CA PHE A 154 -20.80 0.60 8.48
C PHE A 154 -20.71 -0.16 9.79
#